data_AF-A0A2N0NR65-F1
#
_entry.id   AF-A0A2N0NR65-F1
#
_cell.length_a   1.000
_cell.length_b   1.000
_cell.length_c   1.000
_cell.angle_alpha   90.00
_cell.angle_beta   90.00
_cell.angle_gamma   90.00
#
_symmetry.space_group_name_H-M   'P 1'
#
loop_
_entity.id
_entity.type
_entity.pdbx_description
1 polymer ?
#
loop_
_entity_poly.entity_id
_entity_poly.type
_entity_poly.pdbx_seq_one_letter_code
_entity_poly.pdbx_strand_id
1 'polypeptide(L)'
;MELFQGCMRRILSDIKNQITQEPIPIEKMNPLGFSINSRLEYASKSTIDNSSEILSSLEILLCFGKRTAVGNGDRPIKDFVLQWMKLSSLYEHREFSKILDIDLRLKHLVSLYELVEEQVADVKIKYIHEKYQEKLSTDMEAAIMESLGFEQQTTTKKVIPAEAFALALKRFMLRFLTLENQKETDSLSIYLQDGSLNFWPSTVPEELIDELFPENLFVANTYDAYTFTVKKIEYILVLRAVIVMKELEGCDNVLP
;
A
#
# COMPACT_ATOMS: atom_id res chain seq x y z
N MET A 1 11.65 10.35 17.99
CA MET A 1 10.53 9.46 17.63
C MET A 1 11.01 8.26 16.77
N GLU A 2 12.26 7.80 16.92
CA GLU A 2 12.83 6.72 16.09
C GLU A 2 12.52 5.30 16.62
N LEU A 3 12.40 5.16 17.95
CA LEU A 3 12.01 3.91 18.63
C LEU A 3 10.63 3.39 18.23
N PHE A 4 9.75 4.25 17.73
CA PHE A 4 8.41 3.85 17.28
C PHE A 4 8.43 3.23 15.89
N GLN A 5 9.39 3.51 15.02
CA GLN A 5 9.28 3.15 13.60
C GLN A 5 9.73 1.72 13.32
N GLY A 6 10.84 1.26 13.89
CA GLY A 6 11.23 -0.16 13.81
C GLY A 6 10.21 -1.08 14.50
N CYS A 7 9.61 -0.61 15.60
CA CYS A 7 8.57 -1.34 16.33
C CYS A 7 7.21 -1.34 15.59
N MET A 8 6.76 -0.21 15.04
CA MET A 8 5.50 -0.10 14.27
C MET A 8 5.49 -0.98 13.03
N ARG A 9 6.63 -1.07 12.33
CA ARG A 9 6.73 -1.85 11.09
C ARG A 9 6.49 -3.35 11.32
N ARG A 10 6.89 -3.87 12.49
CA ARG A 10 6.60 -5.25 12.92
C ARG A 10 5.26 -5.42 13.63
N ILE A 11 4.66 -4.33 14.15
CA ILE A 11 3.34 -4.36 14.82
C ILE A 11 2.25 -4.91 13.87
N LEU A 12 2.33 -4.62 12.56
CA LEU A 12 1.38 -5.17 11.60
C LEU A 12 1.46 -6.70 11.53
N SER A 13 2.67 -7.26 11.46
CA SER A 13 2.89 -8.71 11.50
C SER A 13 2.39 -9.30 12.82
N ASP A 14 2.71 -8.67 13.95
CA ASP A 14 2.29 -9.11 15.28
C ASP A 14 0.76 -9.15 15.42
N ILE A 15 0.06 -8.14 14.90
CA ILE A 15 -1.41 -8.09 14.93
C ILE A 15 -2.02 -9.13 13.99
N LYS A 16 -1.46 -9.31 12.79
CA LYS A 16 -1.89 -10.37 11.85
C LYS A 16 -1.77 -11.77 12.48
N ASN A 17 -0.74 -11.98 13.31
CA ASN A 17 -0.55 -13.23 14.06
C ASN A 17 -1.51 -13.39 15.26
N GLN A 18 -2.00 -12.29 15.84
CA GLN A 18 -2.92 -12.30 16.98
C GLN A 18 -4.40 -12.34 16.59
N ILE A 19 -4.77 -11.70 15.47
CA ILE A 19 -6.14 -11.59 14.97
C ILE A 19 -6.14 -11.81 13.45
N THR A 20 -6.97 -12.75 12.99
CA THR A 20 -7.28 -12.92 11.57
C THR A 20 -7.86 -11.62 11.00
N GLN A 21 -7.10 -10.96 10.13
CA GLN A 21 -7.52 -9.72 9.50
C GLN A 21 -8.41 -9.99 8.28
N GLU A 22 -9.43 -9.17 8.09
CA GLU A 22 -10.35 -9.18 6.96
C GLU A 22 -10.31 -7.81 6.24
N PRO A 23 -10.51 -7.80 4.91
CA PRO A 23 -10.69 -6.55 4.19
C PRO A 23 -11.93 -5.81 4.69
N ILE A 24 -11.93 -4.48 4.60
CA ILE A 24 -13.11 -3.68 4.92
C ILE A 24 -14.21 -4.03 3.91
N PRO A 25 -15.44 -4.33 4.35
CA PRO A 25 -16.56 -4.55 3.45
C PRO A 25 -16.77 -3.34 2.54
N ILE A 26 -16.99 -3.60 1.25
CA ILE A 26 -17.23 -2.61 0.19
C ILE A 26 -18.31 -1.60 0.62
N GLU A 27 -19.39 -2.08 1.23
CA GLU A 27 -20.50 -1.25 1.74
C GLU A 27 -20.06 -0.17 2.75
N LYS A 28 -18.94 -0.38 3.45
CA LYS A 28 -18.40 0.51 4.49
C LYS A 28 -17.31 1.45 3.97
N MET A 29 -16.88 1.32 2.71
CA MET A 29 -15.85 2.19 2.10
C MET A 29 -16.38 3.58 1.75
N ASN A 30 -17.58 3.68 1.16
CA ASN A 30 -18.18 4.99 0.81
C ASN A 30 -18.39 5.89 2.06
N PRO A 31 -18.91 5.39 3.20
CA PRO A 31 -19.03 6.19 4.43
C PRO A 31 -17.70 6.63 5.04
N LEU A 32 -16.63 5.85 4.82
CA LEU A 32 -15.27 6.20 5.21
C LEU A 32 -14.65 7.28 4.29
N GLY A 33 -15.38 7.74 3.27
CA GLY A 33 -14.90 8.69 2.28
C GLY A 33 -14.08 8.06 1.17
N PHE A 34 -13.94 6.72 1.12
CA PHE A 34 -13.21 6.02 0.06
C PHE A 34 -14.15 5.70 -1.10
N SER A 35 -13.85 6.21 -2.30
CA SER A 35 -14.60 5.84 -3.51
C SER A 35 -14.10 4.51 -4.05
N ILE A 36 -15.00 3.55 -4.23
CA ILE A 36 -14.72 2.19 -4.73
C ILE A 36 -14.82 2.16 -6.26
N ASN A 37 -14.38 3.20 -6.95
CA ASN A 37 -14.22 3.10 -8.39
C ASN A 37 -12.96 2.31 -8.69
N SER A 38 -13.18 1.00 -8.54
CA SER A 38 -12.53 -0.14 -9.13
C SER A 38 -11.10 -0.45 -8.72
N ARG A 39 -10.78 -1.72 -8.85
CA ARG A 39 -9.47 -2.39 -8.78
C ARG A 39 -8.47 -1.87 -9.85
N LEU A 40 -8.72 -0.67 -10.36
CA LEU A 40 -8.09 0.07 -11.43
C LEU A 40 -8.39 1.54 -11.13
N GLU A 41 -7.42 2.27 -10.60
CA GLU A 41 -7.20 3.71 -10.82
C GLU A 41 -6.26 4.23 -9.73
N TYR A 42 -4.98 4.24 -10.09
CA TYR A 42 -4.14 5.37 -9.77
C TYR A 42 -4.96 6.65 -10.03
N ALA A 43 -5.35 7.35 -8.95
CA ALA A 43 -6.17 8.56 -8.93
C ALA A 43 -7.70 8.42 -8.73
N SER A 44 -8.15 7.64 -7.74
CA SER A 44 -9.41 7.98 -7.03
C SER A 44 -9.13 8.96 -5.89
N LYS A 45 -9.27 10.25 -6.17
CA LYS A 45 -9.04 11.38 -5.25
C LYS A 45 -10.13 11.46 -4.17
N SER A 46 -10.01 10.66 -3.11
CA SER A 46 -10.62 10.98 -1.82
C SER A 46 -9.55 11.56 -0.91
N THR A 47 -9.53 12.88 -0.73
CA THR A 47 -8.67 13.50 0.28
C THR A 47 -9.42 13.36 1.61
N ILE A 48 -9.03 12.41 2.45
CA ILE A 48 -9.39 12.52 3.86
C ILE A 48 -8.61 13.73 4.39
N ASP A 49 -9.34 14.81 4.70
CA ASP A 49 -8.75 15.96 5.40
C ASP A 49 -8.12 15.47 6.71
N ASN A 50 -6.87 15.87 6.98
CA ASN A 50 -6.06 15.42 8.11
C ASN A 50 -5.68 13.91 8.12
N SER A 51 -5.51 13.30 6.94
CA SER A 51 -5.04 11.90 6.78
C SER A 51 -3.78 11.57 7.60
N SER A 52 -2.85 12.52 7.76
CA SER A 52 -1.65 12.32 8.60
C SER A 52 -1.96 12.21 10.10
N GLU A 53 -2.96 12.93 10.61
CA GLU A 53 -3.41 12.83 12.01
C GLU A 53 -4.15 11.52 12.25
N ILE A 54 -4.97 11.09 11.29
CA ILE A 54 -5.67 9.81 11.33
C ILE A 54 -4.68 8.66 11.29
N LEU A 55 -3.65 8.73 10.44
CA LEU A 55 -2.57 7.75 10.41
C LEU A 55 -1.89 7.65 11.78
N SER A 56 -1.55 8.79 12.39
CA SER A 56 -0.95 8.84 13.73
C SER A 56 -1.87 8.24 14.81
N SER A 57 -3.18 8.47 14.68
CA SER A 57 -4.21 7.91 15.58
C SER A 57 -4.32 6.39 15.44
N LEU A 58 -4.28 5.88 14.20
CA LEU A 58 -4.28 4.46 13.89
C LEU A 58 -3.00 3.78 14.36
N GLU A 59 -1.85 4.43 14.22
CA GLU A 59 -0.57 3.95 14.74
C GLU A 59 -0.62 3.72 16.26
N ILE A 60 -1.16 4.69 17.00
CA ILE A 60 -1.35 4.55 18.45
C ILE A 60 -2.30 3.37 18.74
N LEU A 61 -3.39 3.25 17.98
CA LEU A 61 -4.35 2.15 18.11
C LEU A 61 -3.71 0.78 17.85
N LEU A 62 -2.88 0.65 16.82
CA LEU A 62 -2.12 -0.55 16.50
C LEU A 62 -1.15 -0.92 17.64
N CYS A 63 -0.46 0.07 18.22
CA CYS A 63 0.38 -0.14 19.39
C CYS A 63 -0.38 -0.75 20.58
N PHE A 64 -1.59 -0.26 20.85
CA PHE A 64 -2.45 -0.83 21.89
C PHE A 64 -2.97 -2.22 21.51
N GLY A 65 -3.35 -2.41 20.25
CA GLY A 65 -3.76 -3.70 19.69
C GLY A 65 -2.72 -4.78 19.99
N LYS A 66 -1.46 -4.57 19.59
CA LYS A 66 -0.35 -5.51 19.86
C LYS A 66 -0.23 -5.93 21.34
N ARG A 67 -0.47 -4.98 22.26
CA ARG A 67 -0.27 -5.20 23.71
C ARG A 67 -1.47 -5.83 24.41
N THR A 68 -2.67 -5.72 23.85
CA THR A 68 -3.92 -6.00 24.58
C THR A 68 -4.93 -6.85 23.81
N ALA A 69 -4.75 -7.04 22.50
CA ALA A 69 -5.69 -7.76 21.67
C ALA A 69 -5.48 -9.29 21.77
N VAL A 70 -6.04 -9.88 22.82
CA VAL A 70 -6.14 -11.34 22.96
C VAL A 70 -7.31 -11.83 22.11
N GLY A 71 -7.06 -12.10 20.83
CA GLY A 71 -7.87 -12.98 19.96
C GLY A 71 -9.31 -12.58 19.61
N ASN A 72 -9.90 -11.52 20.19
CA ASN A 72 -11.27 -11.12 19.88
C ASN A 72 -11.33 -10.10 18.73
N GLY A 73 -11.09 -10.59 17.50
CA GLY A 73 -11.15 -9.78 16.27
C GLY A 73 -12.52 -9.20 15.94
N ASP A 74 -13.60 -9.74 16.53
CA ASP A 74 -14.96 -9.30 16.29
C ASP A 74 -15.38 -8.09 17.12
N ARG A 75 -14.56 -7.70 18.09
CA ARG A 75 -14.83 -6.55 18.92
C ARG A 75 -14.86 -5.25 18.08
N PRO A 76 -15.85 -4.37 18.26
CA PRO A 76 -15.87 -3.06 17.62
C PRO A 76 -14.63 -2.23 17.99
N ILE A 77 -14.03 -1.57 17.00
CA ILE A 77 -12.88 -0.67 17.22
C ILE A 77 -13.29 0.45 18.20
N LYS A 78 -14.51 0.97 18.06
CA LYS A 78 -15.08 1.98 18.96
C LYS A 78 -15.06 1.55 20.42
N ASP A 79 -15.52 0.33 20.72
CA ASP A 79 -15.53 -0.18 22.10
C ASP A 79 -14.13 -0.45 22.64
N PHE A 80 -13.20 -0.83 21.76
CA PHE A 80 -11.80 -1.00 22.12
C PHE A 80 -11.13 0.34 22.47
N VAL A 81 -11.33 1.35 21.62
CA VAL A 81 -10.90 2.73 21.88
C VAL A 81 -11.54 3.26 23.16
N LEU A 82 -12.85 3.10 23.36
CA LEU A 82 -13.51 3.58 24.58
C LEU A 82 -13.04 2.88 25.87
N GLN A 83 -12.64 1.60 25.80
CA GLN A 83 -12.12 0.88 26.97
C GLN A 83 -10.68 1.29 27.30
N TRP A 84 -9.81 1.39 26.30
CA TRP A 84 -8.36 1.57 26.52
C TRP A 84 -7.89 3.02 26.37
N MET A 85 -8.62 3.84 25.62
CA MET A 85 -8.32 5.24 25.30
C MET A 85 -9.21 6.25 26.03
N LYS A 86 -9.93 5.88 27.10
CA LYS A 86 -10.64 6.81 28.00
C LYS A 86 -9.74 7.93 28.60
N LEU A 87 -8.45 7.94 28.27
CA LEU A 87 -7.40 8.85 28.73
C LEU A 87 -6.64 9.58 27.58
N SER A 88 -7.00 9.41 26.30
CA SER A 88 -6.26 10.02 25.18
C SER A 88 -7.11 10.96 24.33
N SER A 89 -6.50 12.06 23.86
CA SER A 89 -7.07 13.10 23.00
C SER A 89 -7.58 12.63 21.62
N LEU A 90 -7.45 11.35 21.30
CA LEU A 90 -7.80 10.79 19.99
C LEU A 90 -9.30 10.86 19.66
N TYR A 91 -10.17 10.85 20.67
CA TYR A 91 -11.62 11.04 20.48
C TYR A 91 -12.00 12.50 20.18
N GLU A 92 -11.09 13.45 20.40
CA GLU A 92 -11.33 14.88 20.12
C GLU A 92 -11.16 15.20 18.62
N HIS A 93 -10.50 14.33 17.86
CA HIS A 93 -10.35 14.50 16.42
C HIS A 93 -11.66 14.13 15.71
N ARG A 94 -12.39 15.15 15.22
CA ARG A 94 -13.69 15.00 14.56
C ARG A 94 -13.68 13.97 13.41
N GLU A 95 -12.62 13.95 12.61
CA GLU A 95 -12.52 13.02 11.48
C GLU A 95 -12.24 11.57 11.91
N PHE A 96 -11.46 11.38 12.98
CA PHE A 96 -11.24 10.04 13.55
C PHE A 96 -12.51 9.49 14.21
N SER A 97 -13.29 10.36 14.89
CA SER A 97 -14.60 9.97 15.45
C SER A 97 -15.57 9.47 14.38
N LYS A 98 -15.59 10.09 13.18
CA LYS A 98 -16.42 9.62 12.07
C LYS A 98 -16.04 8.22 11.60
N ILE A 99 -14.73 7.92 11.54
CA ILE A 99 -14.23 6.59 11.18
C ILE A 99 -14.60 5.56 12.26
N LEU A 100 -14.52 5.94 13.54
CA LEU A 100 -14.90 5.07 14.66
C LEU A 100 -16.41 4.84 14.78
N ASP A 101 -17.23 5.78 14.30
CA ASP A 101 -18.69 5.62 14.25
C ASP A 101 -19.16 4.64 13.18
N ILE A 102 -18.27 4.27 12.25
CA ILE A 102 -18.52 3.17 11.33
C ILE A 102 -18.31 1.88 12.10
N ASP A 103 -19.22 0.93 11.92
CA ASP A 103 -19.21 -0.39 12.58
C ASP A 103 -18.03 -1.26 12.09
N LEU A 104 -16.80 -0.82 12.36
CA LEU A 104 -15.57 -1.54 12.07
C LEU A 104 -15.17 -2.35 13.31
N ARG A 105 -14.69 -3.55 13.04
CA ARG A 105 -14.20 -4.50 14.04
C ARG A 105 -12.68 -4.53 14.02
N LEU A 106 -12.05 -5.02 15.09
CA LEU A 106 -10.59 -5.12 15.18
C LEU A 106 -9.96 -5.94 14.05
N LYS A 107 -10.70 -6.88 13.45
CA LYS A 107 -10.27 -7.61 12.24
C LYS A 107 -10.12 -6.74 10.99
N HIS A 108 -10.71 -5.54 10.95
CA HIS A 108 -10.55 -4.61 9.82
C HIS A 108 -9.46 -3.56 10.07
N LEU A 109 -8.78 -3.60 11.23
CA LEU A 109 -7.87 -2.55 11.67
C LEU A 109 -6.65 -2.40 10.74
N VAL A 110 -6.05 -3.52 10.34
CA VAL A 110 -4.90 -3.50 9.42
C VAL A 110 -5.31 -2.97 8.06
N SER A 111 -6.44 -3.43 7.54
CA SER A 111 -6.99 -2.97 6.26
C SER A 111 -7.28 -1.45 6.26
N LEU A 112 -7.77 -0.91 7.38
CA LEU A 112 -7.99 0.53 7.55
C LEU A 112 -6.67 1.31 7.57
N TYR A 113 -5.68 0.81 8.29
CA TYR A 113 -4.34 1.42 8.33
C TYR A 113 -3.72 1.47 6.94
N GLU A 114 -3.69 0.34 6.23
CA GLU A 114 -3.11 0.25 4.88
C GLU A 114 -3.76 1.23 3.90
N LEU A 115 -5.06 1.45 4.03
CA LEU A 115 -5.82 2.34 3.15
C LEU A 115 -5.58 3.83 3.44
N VAL A 116 -5.53 4.22 4.71
CA VAL A 116 -5.18 5.60 5.10
C VAL A 116 -3.71 5.90 4.77
N GLU A 117 -2.83 4.93 4.98
CA GLU A 117 -1.41 5.02 4.66
C GLU A 117 -1.20 5.31 3.16
N GLU A 118 -1.92 4.62 2.29
CA GLU A 118 -1.81 4.83 0.84
C GLU A 118 -2.16 6.28 0.45
N GLN A 119 -3.21 6.87 1.03
CA GLN A 119 -3.55 8.29 0.78
C GLN A 119 -2.47 9.25 1.26
N VAL A 120 -1.89 8.99 2.43
CA VAL A 120 -0.80 9.82 2.96
C VAL A 120 0.43 9.71 2.04
N ALA A 121 0.70 8.52 1.51
CA ALA A 121 1.78 8.30 0.57
C ALA A 121 1.60 9.12 -0.71
N ASP A 122 0.41 9.14 -1.32
CA ASP A 122 0.13 9.90 -2.55
C ASP A 122 0.45 11.41 -2.45
N VAL A 123 0.35 11.97 -1.24
CA VAL A 123 0.73 13.35 -0.96
C VAL A 123 2.23 13.46 -0.66
N LYS A 124 2.76 12.60 0.23
CA LYS A 124 4.12 12.73 0.76
C LYS A 124 5.21 12.29 -0.20
N ILE A 125 4.95 11.32 -1.08
CA ILE A 125 6.00 10.78 -1.98
C ILE A 125 6.52 11.81 -2.98
N LYS A 126 5.74 12.87 -3.25
CA LYS A 126 6.12 13.97 -4.14
C LYS A 126 7.22 14.86 -3.56
N TYR A 127 7.47 14.78 -2.25
CA TYR A 127 8.42 15.62 -1.51
C TYR A 127 9.62 14.82 -1.01
N ILE A 128 9.90 13.65 -1.58
CA ILE A 128 11.07 12.85 -1.23
C ILE A 128 12.33 13.58 -1.68
N HIS A 129 13.37 13.54 -0.84
CA HIS A 129 14.65 14.16 -1.12
C HIS A 129 15.26 13.65 -2.45
N GLU A 130 15.88 14.55 -3.22
CA GLU A 130 16.48 14.27 -4.55
C GLU A 130 17.51 13.12 -4.54
N LYS A 131 18.10 12.87 -3.36
CA LYS A 131 19.07 11.80 -3.11
C LYS A 131 18.51 10.38 -3.34
N TYR A 132 17.17 10.23 -3.32
CA TYR A 132 16.48 8.98 -3.62
C TYR A 132 15.78 9.00 -4.99
N GLN A 133 16.16 9.94 -5.86
CA GLN A 133 15.64 10.12 -7.22
C GLN A 133 16.71 9.90 -8.28
N GLU A 134 17.72 9.09 -7.98
CA GLU A 134 18.74 8.72 -8.97
C GLU A 134 18.11 7.92 -10.11
N LYS A 135 18.47 8.28 -11.34
CA LYS A 135 17.89 7.66 -12.54
C LYS A 135 18.25 6.19 -12.63
N LEU A 136 17.30 5.39 -13.08
CA LEU A 136 17.54 4.00 -13.44
C LEU A 136 18.52 3.91 -14.62
N SER A 137 19.42 2.94 -14.53
CA SER A 137 20.20 2.51 -15.69
C SER A 137 19.35 1.60 -16.59
N THR A 138 19.75 1.45 -17.85
CA THR A 138 19.08 0.56 -18.81
C THR A 138 19.01 -0.89 -18.31
N ASP A 139 20.04 -1.35 -17.59
CA ASP A 139 20.08 -2.70 -17.01
C ASP A 139 19.09 -2.85 -15.84
N MET A 140 18.88 -1.79 -15.05
CA MET A 140 17.88 -1.77 -13.98
C MET A 140 16.46 -1.76 -14.54
N GLU A 141 16.20 -0.97 -15.58
CA GLU A 141 14.91 -0.98 -16.27
C GLU A 141 14.59 -2.36 -16.85
N ALA A 142 15.57 -3.01 -17.47
CA ALA A 142 15.42 -4.36 -18.01
C ALA A 142 15.11 -5.39 -16.92
N ALA A 143 15.80 -5.33 -15.78
CA ALA A 143 15.54 -6.20 -14.64
C ALA A 143 14.11 -6.03 -14.09
N ILE A 144 13.64 -4.78 -13.93
CA ILE A 144 12.26 -4.50 -13.55
C ILE A 144 11.27 -5.12 -14.55
N MET A 145 11.51 -4.95 -15.85
CA MET A 145 10.64 -5.48 -16.89
C MET A 145 10.61 -7.02 -16.95
N GLU A 146 11.70 -7.69 -16.54
CA GLU A 146 11.77 -9.15 -16.50
C GLU A 146 11.05 -9.73 -15.26
N SER A 147 11.19 -9.06 -14.12
CA SER A 147 10.60 -9.48 -12.84
C SER A 147 9.11 -9.23 -12.74
N LEU A 148 8.62 -8.17 -13.39
CA LEU A 148 7.24 -7.70 -13.23
C LEU A 148 6.29 -8.20 -14.32
N GLY A 149 5.13 -8.66 -13.87
CA GLY A 149 3.98 -8.96 -14.70
C GLY A 149 3.14 -7.70 -14.88
N PHE A 150 3.20 -7.09 -16.06
CA PHE A 150 2.35 -5.95 -16.43
C PHE A 150 1.04 -6.37 -17.11
N GLU A 151 0.82 -7.67 -17.28
CA GLU A 151 -0.37 -8.23 -17.91
C GLU A 151 -0.97 -9.37 -17.07
N GLN A 152 -2.29 -9.58 -17.19
CA GLN A 152 -2.94 -10.88 -16.92
C GLN A 152 -2.55 -11.93 -17.99
N GLN A 153 -1.29 -11.97 -18.42
CA GLN A 153 -0.89 -12.92 -19.45
C GLN A 153 -1.20 -14.34 -18.99
N THR A 154 -1.77 -15.10 -19.92
CA THR A 154 -2.00 -16.54 -19.91
C THR A 154 -0.71 -17.36 -19.90
N THR A 155 0.44 -16.72 -19.67
CA THR A 155 1.73 -17.40 -19.57
C THR A 155 1.93 -17.93 -18.16
N THR A 156 2.26 -19.21 -18.10
CA THR A 156 2.63 -20.01 -16.91
C THR A 156 3.87 -19.48 -16.15
N LYS A 157 4.35 -18.27 -16.47
CA LYS A 157 5.54 -17.67 -15.87
C LYS A 157 5.16 -17.02 -14.55
N LYS A 158 5.83 -17.44 -13.47
CA LYS A 158 5.76 -16.76 -12.18
C LYS A 158 6.30 -15.34 -12.35
N VAL A 159 5.50 -14.34 -12.07
CA VAL A 159 5.86 -12.92 -12.18
C VAL A 159 5.25 -12.14 -11.01
N ILE A 160 5.94 -11.10 -10.55
CA ILE A 160 5.42 -10.22 -9.50
C ILE A 160 4.42 -9.23 -10.15
N PRO A 161 3.18 -9.09 -9.64
CA PRO A 161 2.25 -8.11 -10.18
C PRO A 161 2.81 -6.68 -10.10
N ALA A 162 2.81 -5.96 -11.23
CA ALA A 162 3.39 -4.62 -11.31
C ALA A 162 2.72 -3.63 -10.34
N GLU A 163 1.42 -3.76 -10.11
CA GLU A 163 0.66 -2.94 -9.15
C GLU A 163 1.10 -3.21 -7.72
N ALA A 164 1.38 -4.48 -7.38
CA ALA A 164 1.86 -4.84 -6.05
C ALA A 164 3.28 -4.32 -5.80
N PHE A 165 4.15 -4.35 -6.82
CA PHE A 165 5.48 -3.76 -6.76
C PHE A 165 5.44 -2.24 -6.57
N ALA A 166 4.62 -1.54 -7.37
CA ALA A 166 4.45 -0.09 -7.23
C ALA A 166 3.92 0.31 -5.84
N LEU A 167 2.97 -0.46 -5.30
CA LEU A 167 2.45 -0.25 -3.94
C LEU A 167 3.51 -0.50 -2.87
N ALA A 168 4.32 -1.56 -3.00
CA ALA A 168 5.41 -1.85 -2.07
C ALA A 168 6.45 -0.72 -2.05
N LEU A 169 6.85 -0.22 -3.22
CA LEU A 169 7.73 0.94 -3.35
C LEU A 169 7.11 2.20 -2.73
N LYS A 170 5.83 2.46 -2.98
CA LYS A 170 5.10 3.58 -2.39
C LYS A 170 5.12 3.54 -0.86
N ARG A 171 4.86 2.37 -0.26
CA ARG A 171 4.92 2.16 1.19
C ARG A 171 6.34 2.30 1.73
N PHE A 172 7.35 1.77 1.03
CA PHE A 172 8.75 1.93 1.41
C PHE A 172 9.16 3.41 1.45
N MET A 173 8.84 4.15 0.38
CA MET A 173 9.08 5.60 0.29
C MET A 173 8.46 6.36 1.47
N LEU A 174 7.17 6.12 1.75
CA LEU A 174 6.48 6.76 2.86
C LEU A 174 7.11 6.41 4.21
N ARG A 175 7.35 5.12 4.48
CA ARG A 175 7.78 4.62 5.80
C ARG A 175 9.25 4.86 6.10
N PHE A 176 10.12 4.89 5.09
CA PHE A 176 11.59 4.92 5.26
C PHE A 176 12.26 6.18 4.70
N LEU A 177 11.79 6.70 3.57
CA LEU A 177 12.50 7.79 2.88
C LEU A 177 12.07 9.18 3.32
N THR A 178 10.84 9.35 3.83
CA THR A 178 10.34 10.65 4.33
C THR A 178 11.12 11.22 5.51
N LEU A 179 11.94 10.41 6.16
CA LEU A 179 12.74 10.80 7.33
C LEU A 179 14.24 10.84 7.02
N GLU A 180 14.61 10.58 5.77
CA GLU A 180 15.98 10.70 5.26
C GLU A 180 17.06 9.86 5.96
N ASN A 181 16.66 8.89 6.77
CA ASN A 181 17.54 8.08 7.62
C ASN A 181 18.24 6.91 6.90
N GLN A 182 17.90 6.61 5.65
CA GLN A 182 18.45 5.45 4.92
C GLN A 182 19.66 5.82 4.09
N LYS A 183 20.59 4.88 3.95
CA LYS A 183 21.73 5.02 3.06
C LYS A 183 21.29 4.75 1.64
N GLU A 184 21.64 5.66 0.74
CA GLU A 184 21.28 5.61 -0.68
C GLU A 184 21.89 4.39 -1.40
N THR A 185 23.06 3.94 -0.93
CA THR A 185 23.82 2.81 -1.47
C THR A 185 23.31 1.44 -1.02
N ASP A 186 22.35 1.39 -0.10
CA ASP A 186 21.80 0.11 0.34
C ASP A 186 20.96 -0.51 -0.79
N SER A 187 21.01 -1.84 -0.92
CA SER A 187 20.13 -2.55 -1.87
C SER A 187 18.69 -2.51 -1.36
N LEU A 188 17.75 -2.27 -2.27
CA LEU A 188 16.32 -2.30 -1.96
C LEU A 188 15.83 -3.69 -1.54
N SER A 189 16.51 -4.74 -2.00
CA SER A 189 16.22 -6.14 -1.65
C SER A 189 16.19 -6.37 -0.14
N ILE A 190 17.14 -5.78 0.61
CA ILE A 190 17.27 -5.90 2.07
C ILE A 190 15.99 -5.50 2.80
N TYR A 191 15.27 -4.51 2.25
CA TYR A 191 14.04 -3.99 2.86
C TYR A 191 12.79 -4.65 2.29
N LEU A 192 12.73 -4.80 0.96
CA LEU A 192 11.51 -5.27 0.31
C LEU A 192 11.35 -6.79 0.40
N GLN A 193 12.42 -7.58 0.59
CA GLN A 193 12.29 -9.02 0.84
C GLN A 193 11.99 -9.34 2.32
N ASP A 194 12.14 -8.38 3.24
CA ASP A 194 11.78 -8.61 4.66
C ASP A 194 10.24 -8.61 4.83
N GLY A 195 9.66 -9.81 4.83
CA GLY A 195 8.23 -10.05 5.06
C GLY A 195 7.70 -9.48 6.38
N SER A 196 8.57 -9.27 7.39
CA SER A 196 8.16 -8.66 8.66
C SER A 196 7.78 -7.18 8.52
N LEU A 197 8.25 -6.50 7.48
CA LEU A 197 8.00 -5.08 7.23
C LEU A 197 6.68 -4.79 6.52
N ASN A 198 5.96 -5.83 6.06
CA ASN A 198 4.60 -5.72 5.50
C ASN A 198 4.45 -4.63 4.42
N PHE A 199 5.37 -4.59 3.45
CA PHE A 199 5.23 -3.72 2.29
C PHE A 199 4.28 -4.31 1.23
N TRP A 200 4.38 -5.61 1.03
CA TRP A 200 3.63 -6.31 0.00
C TRP A 200 2.20 -6.62 0.43
N PRO A 201 1.24 -6.64 -0.52
CA PRO A 201 -0.08 -7.22 -0.30
C PRO A 201 0.02 -8.70 0.07
N SER A 202 -0.92 -9.18 0.89
CA SER A 202 -1.02 -10.61 1.24
C SER A 202 -1.29 -11.53 0.06
N THR A 203 -1.62 -10.98 -1.12
CA THR A 203 -1.84 -11.72 -2.36
C THR A 203 -0.53 -12.14 -3.05
N VAL A 204 0.61 -11.57 -2.66
CA VAL A 204 1.92 -11.87 -3.25
C VAL A 204 2.70 -12.79 -2.30
N PRO A 205 3.06 -14.02 -2.72
CA PRO A 205 3.86 -14.93 -1.90
C PRO A 205 5.28 -14.40 -1.67
N GLU A 206 5.81 -14.58 -0.45
CA GLU A 206 7.19 -14.18 -0.10
C GLU A 206 8.22 -14.90 -0.99
N GLU A 207 8.04 -16.20 -1.23
CA GLU A 207 8.91 -17.00 -2.12
C GLU A 207 9.03 -16.40 -3.53
N LEU A 208 7.95 -15.79 -4.03
CA LEU A 208 7.94 -15.16 -5.36
C LEU A 208 8.77 -13.88 -5.36
N ILE A 209 8.74 -13.14 -4.25
CA ILE A 209 9.51 -11.91 -4.08
C ILE A 209 11.00 -12.27 -3.94
N ASP A 210 11.33 -13.27 -3.13
CA ASP A 210 12.71 -13.71 -2.94
C ASP A 210 13.34 -14.21 -4.24
N GLU A 211 12.58 -14.91 -5.08
CA GLU A 211 13.07 -15.48 -6.35
C GLU A 211 13.20 -14.43 -7.46
N LEU A 212 12.30 -13.45 -7.53
CA LEU A 212 12.17 -12.58 -8.72
C LEU A 212 12.53 -11.12 -8.46
N PHE A 213 12.83 -10.69 -7.24
CA PHE A 213 13.12 -9.29 -6.97
C PHE A 213 14.41 -8.83 -7.69
N PRO A 214 14.40 -7.67 -8.37
CA PRO A 214 15.60 -7.16 -9.05
C PRO A 214 16.65 -6.68 -8.04
N GLU A 215 17.74 -7.46 -7.89
CA GLU A 215 18.80 -7.20 -6.90
C GLU A 215 19.64 -5.96 -7.19
N ASN A 216 19.66 -5.50 -8.46
CA ASN A 216 20.44 -4.35 -8.90
C ASN A 216 19.81 -3.00 -8.55
N LEU A 217 18.69 -2.96 -7.83
CA LEU A 217 18.06 -1.73 -7.37
C LEU A 217 18.60 -1.25 -6.03
N PHE A 218 18.97 0.03 -5.97
CA PHE A 218 19.40 0.70 -4.74
C PHE A 218 18.32 1.63 -4.19
N VAL A 219 18.44 1.98 -2.91
CA VAL A 219 17.57 2.95 -2.25
C VAL A 219 17.60 4.30 -2.99
N ALA A 220 18.74 4.68 -3.57
CA ALA A 220 18.88 5.85 -4.44
C ALA A 220 17.92 5.88 -5.63
N ASN A 221 17.53 4.72 -6.18
CA ASN A 221 16.72 4.61 -7.39
C ASN A 221 15.21 4.43 -7.12
N THR A 222 14.80 4.42 -5.85
CA THR A 222 13.43 4.05 -5.43
C THR A 222 12.36 4.87 -6.15
N TYR A 223 12.53 6.20 -6.20
CA TYR A 223 11.51 7.08 -6.77
C TYR A 223 11.40 6.91 -8.28
N ASP A 224 12.52 6.73 -8.96
CA ASP A 224 12.54 6.55 -10.42
C ASP A 224 11.99 5.15 -10.78
N ALA A 225 12.30 4.11 -10.00
CA ALA A 225 11.70 2.78 -10.12
C ALA A 225 10.18 2.78 -9.97
N TYR A 226 9.67 3.51 -8.97
CA TYR A 226 8.24 3.70 -8.80
C TYR A 226 7.62 4.40 -10.01
N THR A 227 8.20 5.53 -10.42
CA THR A 227 7.69 6.36 -11.52
C THR A 227 7.71 5.59 -12.85
N PHE A 228 8.78 4.84 -13.12
CA PHE A 228 8.90 3.97 -14.28
C PHE A 228 7.81 2.91 -14.29
N THR A 229 7.61 2.21 -13.17
CA THR A 229 6.60 1.15 -13.05
C THR A 229 5.18 1.71 -13.28
N VAL A 230 4.82 2.81 -12.63
CA VAL A 230 3.49 3.42 -12.77
C VAL A 230 3.24 3.88 -14.21
N LYS A 231 4.21 4.56 -14.84
CA LYS A 231 4.10 4.97 -16.25
C LYS A 231 3.91 3.79 -17.19
N LYS A 232 4.57 2.65 -16.93
CA LYS A 232 4.40 1.44 -17.73
C LYS A 232 3.02 0.83 -17.55
N ILE A 233 2.50 0.78 -16.32
CA ILE A 233 1.13 0.33 -16.05
C ILE A 233 0.13 1.23 -16.79
N GLU A 234 0.24 2.56 -16.66
CA GLU A 234 -0.62 3.52 -17.35
C GLU A 234 -0.58 3.34 -18.88
N TYR A 235 0.62 3.22 -19.45
CA TYR A 235 0.81 3.01 -20.88
C TYR A 235 0.11 1.75 -21.39
N ILE A 236 0.24 0.63 -20.66
CA ILE A 236 -0.37 -0.65 -21.03
C ILE A 236 -1.90 -0.58 -20.91
N LEU A 237 -2.43 0.10 -19.89
CA LEU A 237 -3.87 0.32 -19.73
C LEU A 237 -4.45 1.13 -20.89
N VAL A 238 -3.78 2.23 -21.28
CA VAL A 238 -4.20 3.06 -22.43
C VAL A 238 -4.15 2.26 -23.72
N LEU A 239 -3.06 1.51 -23.95
CA LEU A 239 -2.92 0.69 -25.15
C LEU A 239 -4.05 -0.34 -25.26
N ARG A 240 -4.44 -0.96 -24.13
CA ARG A 240 -5.58 -1.89 -24.07
C ARG A 240 -6.89 -1.23 -24.40
N ALA A 241 -7.17 -0.07 -23.82
CA ALA A 241 -8.41 0.67 -24.12
C ALA A 241 -8.51 0.99 -25.61
N VAL A 242 -7.40 1.36 -26.25
CA VAL A 242 -7.34 1.61 -27.70
C VAL A 242 -7.55 0.33 -28.52
N ILE A 243 -6.98 -0.80 -28.12
CA ILE A 243 -7.18 -2.09 -28.80
C ILE A 243 -8.65 -2.53 -28.71
N VAL A 244 -9.24 -2.48 -27.51
CA VAL A 244 -10.65 -2.85 -27.29
C VAL A 244 -11.59 -1.93 -28.07
N MET A 245 -11.33 -0.62 -28.11
CA MET A 245 -12.13 0.31 -28.92
C MET A 245 -12.04 -0.02 -30.42
N LYS A 246 -10.85 -0.37 -30.94
CA LYS A 246 -10.69 -0.79 -32.35
C LYS A 246 -11.39 -2.11 -32.67
N GLU A 247 -11.41 -3.06 -31.74
CA GLU A 247 -12.14 -4.33 -31.92
C GLU A 247 -13.65 -4.12 -31.94
N LEU A 248 -14.18 -3.22 -31.11
CA LEU A 248 -15.60 -2.86 -31.09
C LEU A 248 -16.04 -2.08 -32.34
N GLU A 249 -15.21 -1.15 -32.82
CA GLU A 249 -15.48 -0.40 -34.06
C GLU A 249 -15.36 -1.28 -35.34
N GLY A 250 -14.67 -2.42 -35.26
CA GLY A 250 -14.52 -3.37 -36.35
C GLY A 250 -15.68 -4.36 -36.53
N CYS A 251 -16.68 -4.37 -35.64
CA CYS A 251 -17.78 -5.35 -35.66
C CYS A 251 -19.05 -4.90 -36.40
N ASP A 252 -19.14 -3.68 -36.93
CA ASP A 252 -20.37 -3.15 -37.54
C ASP A 252 -20.50 -3.31 -39.07
N ASN A 253 -19.59 -4.02 -39.74
CA ASN A 253 -19.65 -4.18 -41.21
C ASN A 253 -19.47 -5.63 -41.70
N VAL A 254 -20.23 -6.58 -41.15
CA VAL A 254 -20.55 -7.82 -41.90
C VAL A 254 -21.93 -8.32 -41.48
N LEU A 255 -22.98 -7.91 -42.20
CA LEU A 255 -24.14 -8.77 -42.43
C LEU A 255 -24.60 -8.59 -43.90
N PRO A 256 -24.89 -9.70 -44.61
CA PRO A 256 -25.07 -9.75 -46.06
C PRO A 256 -26.38 -9.14 -46.57
#